data_AF-A0A534JY80-F1
#
_entry.id   AF-A0A534JY80-F1
#
_cell.length_a   1.000
_cell.length_b   1.000
_cell.length_c   1.000
_cell.angle_alpha   90.00
_cell.angle_beta   90.00
_cell.angle_gamma   90.00
#
_symmetry.space_group_name_H-M   'P 1'
#
loop_
_entity.id
_entity.type
_entity.pdbx_description
1 polymer ?
#
loop_
_entity_poly.entity_id
_entity_poly.type
_entity_poly.pdbx_seq_one_letter_code
_entity_poly.pdbx_strand_id
1 'polypeptide(L)' 'MPAVLAKAKRVGGSIMVTLPKQIVDLLGVVEGDVVELEVQLPRRSFLGSLRGIGAFTEADRADHE' A
#
# COMPACT_ATOMS: atom_id res chain seq x y z
N MET A 1 -13.62 -12.49 -6.90
CA MET A 1 -13.41 -12.29 -5.45
C MET A 1 -13.90 -10.90 -5.09
N PRO A 2 -14.70 -10.74 -4.02
CA PRO A 2 -15.16 -9.41 -3.60
C PRO A 2 -13.97 -8.55 -3.13
N ALA A 3 -13.78 -7.39 -3.75
CA ALA A 3 -12.76 -6.42 -3.37
C ALA A 3 -13.39 -5.33 -2.51
N VAL A 4 -12.85 -5.13 -1.30
CA VAL A 4 -13.35 -4.11 -0.36
C VAL A 4 -12.19 -3.28 0.16
N LEU A 5 -12.38 -1.96 0.20
CA LEU A 5 -11.43 -1.06 0.83
C LEU A 5 -11.71 -1.02 2.34
N ALA A 6 -10.69 -1.32 3.13
CA ALA A 6 -10.75 -1.24 4.58
C ALA A 6 -9.59 -0.39 5.12
N LYS A 7 -9.86 0.34 6.19
CA LYS A 7 -8.83 1.17 6.83
C LYS A 7 -7.94 0.30 7.71
N ALA A 8 -6.65 0.32 7.41
CA ALA A 8 -5.62 -0.26 8.27
C ALA A 8 -5.36 0.66 9.47
N LYS A 9 -5.12 0.07 10.65
CA LYS A 9 -4.71 0.77 11.87
C LYS A 9 -3.53 0.07 12.53
N ARG A 10 -2.68 0.84 13.19
CA ARG A 10 -1.59 0.29 14.03
C ARG A 10 -2.17 -0.14 15.38
N VAL A 11 -1.88 -1.36 15.79
CA VAL A 11 -2.20 -1.89 17.13
C VAL A 11 -0.96 -2.60 17.64
N GLY A 12 -0.28 -1.98 18.62
CA GLY A 12 1.03 -2.44 19.07
C GLY A 12 2.06 -2.50 17.94
N GLY A 13 2.74 -3.63 17.82
CA GLY A 13 3.71 -3.90 16.75
C GLY A 13 3.10 -4.26 15.39
N SER A 14 1.77 -4.41 15.31
CA SER A 14 1.09 -4.98 14.15
C SER A 14 0.20 -3.97 13.42
N ILE A 15 -0.06 -4.24 12.14
CA ILE A 15 -1.12 -3.58 11.38
C ILE A 15 -2.34 -4.48 11.42
N MET A 16 -3.46 -3.91 11.85
CA MET A 16 -4.75 -4.59 11.87
C MET A 16 -5.68 -3.97 10.84
N VAL A 17 -6.40 -4.84 10.13
CA VAL A 17 -7.50 -4.48 9.23
C VAL A 17 -8.75 -5.16 9.76
N THR A 18 -9.83 -4.40 9.93
CA THR A 18 -11.12 -4.98 10.31
C THR A 18 -11.80 -5.52 9.06
N LEU A 19 -12.09 -6.82 9.04
CA LEU A 19 -12.95 -7.45 8.04
C LEU A 19 -14.37 -6.86 8.17
N PRO A 20 -14.91 -6.19 7.13
CA PRO A 20 -16.25 -5.64 7.19
C PRO A 20 -17.30 -6.74 7.37
N LYS A 21 -18.33 -6.49 8.18
CA LYS A 21 -19.38 -7.47 8.50
C LYS A 21 -19.97 -8.15 7.27
N GLN A 22 -20.24 -7.39 6.22
CA GLN A 22 -20.76 -7.90 4.95
C GLN A 22 -19.87 -8.97 4.30
N ILE A 23 -18.54 -8.93 4.49
CA ILE A 23 -17.60 -9.93 3.99
C ILE A 23 -17.52 -11.14 4.92
N VAL A 24 -17.58 -10.90 6.24
CA VAL A 24 -17.65 -11.96 7.25
C VAL A 24 -18.88 -12.83 7.00
N ASP A 25 -20.05 -12.20 6.84
CA ASP A 25 -21.32 -12.90 6.62
C ASP A 25 -21.36 -13.61 5.25
N LEU A 26 -20.81 -12.98 4.19
CA LEU A 26 -20.79 -13.53 2.84
C LEU A 26 -19.86 -14.74 2.70
N LEU A 27 -18.68 -14.70 3.32
CA LEU A 27 -17.68 -15.75 3.22
C LEU A 27 -17.73 -16.75 4.37
N GLY A 28 -18.57 -16.51 5.39
CA GLY A 28 -18.71 -17.38 6.55
C GLY A 28 -17.46 -17.44 7.42
N VAL A 29 -16.69 -16.35 7.49
CA VAL A 29 -15.44 -16.29 8.26
C VAL A 29 -15.75 -16.32 9.76
N VAL A 30 -15.05 -17.15 10.51
CA VAL A 30 -15.18 -17.25 11.97
C VAL A 30 -13.85 -16.96 12.67
N GLU A 31 -13.91 -16.76 13.98
CA GLU A 31 -12.71 -16.56 14.79
C GLU A 31 -11.82 -17.80 14.75
N GLY A 32 -10.52 -17.61 14.49
CA GLY A 32 -9.54 -18.69 14.40
C GLY A 32 -9.25 -19.17 12.97
N ASP A 33 -10.04 -18.74 11.98
CA ASP A 33 -9.76 -19.06 10.58
C ASP A 33 -8.43 -18.48 10.12
N VAL A 34 -7.66 -19.30 9.40
CA VAL A 34 -6.49 -18.84 8.66
C VAL A 34 -6.97 -18.33 7.31
N VAL A 35 -6.72 -17.05 7.03
CA VAL A 35 -7.16 -16.39 5.79
C VAL A 35 -5.96 -15.95 4.95
N GLU A 36 -6.09 -16.10 3.63
CA GLU A 36 -5.16 -15.52 2.67
C GLU A 36 -5.48 -14.04 2.46
N LEU A 37 -4.44 -13.20 2.35
CA LEU A 37 -4.58 -11.76 2.17
C LEU A 37 -3.84 -11.31 0.91
N GLU A 38 -4.56 -10.66 -0.01
CA GLU A 38 -3.96 -9.87 -1.09
C GLU A 38 -3.95 -8.39 -0.68
N VAL A 39 -2.76 -7.80 -0.56
CA VAL A 39 -2.60 -6.40 -0.14
C VAL A 39 -2.18 -5.54 -1.33
N GLN A 40 -3.07 -4.64 -1.75
CA GLN A 40 -2.76 -3.64 -2.77
C GLN A 40 -2.50 -2.28 -2.11
N LEU A 41 -1.23 -1.87 -2.06
CA LEU A 41 -0.87 -0.54 -1.60
C LEU A 41 -1.27 0.50 -2.66
N PRO A 42 -1.83 1.66 -2.28
CA PRO A 42 -2.04 2.74 -3.22
C PRO A 42 -0.70 3.09 -3.86
N ARG A 43 -0.71 3.28 -5.19
CA ARG A 43 0.48 3.71 -5.92
C ARG A 43 1.06 4.94 -5.22
N ARG A 44 2.35 4.90 -4.88
CA ARG A 44 3.04 6.08 -4.40
C ARG A 44 2.83 7.17 -5.44
N SER A 45 2.28 8.29 -5.01
CA SER A 45 2.17 9.45 -5.88
C SER A 45 3.58 9.91 -6.23
N PHE A 46 3.92 9.96 -7.52
CA PHE A 46 5.14 10.60 -7.99
C PHE A 46 5.02 12.13 -8.00
N LEU A 47 3.89 12.68 -7.56
CA LEU A 47 3.70 14.12 -7.43
C LEU A 47 4.69 14.66 -6.39
N GLY A 48 5.72 15.35 -6.90
CA GLY A 48 6.80 15.88 -6.07
C GLY A 48 7.93 14.89 -5.77
N SER A 49 7.97 13.70 -6.37
CA SER A 49 9.14 12.80 -6.22
C SER A 49 10.42 13.37 -6.82
N LEU A 50 10.30 14.34 -7.73
CA LEU A 50 11.40 15.10 -8.33
C LEU A 50 11.56 16.50 -7.68
N ARG A 51 10.85 16.78 -6.58
CA ARG A 51 10.94 18.08 -5.88
C ARG A 51 12.33 18.21 -5.27
N GLY A 52 13.13 19.12 -5.82
CA GLY A 52 14.54 19.32 -5.42
C GLY A 52 15.55 18.86 -6.46
N ILE A 53 15.12 18.20 -7.54
CA ILE A 53 15.96 18.02 -8.72
C ILE A 53 15.98 19.36 -9.48
N GLY A 54 17.15 19.97 -9.56
CA GLY A 54 17.39 21.21 -10.30
C GLY A 54 17.40 20.99 -11.81
N ALA A 55 17.54 22.08 -12.57
CA ALA A 55 17.81 21.96 -14.00
C ALA A 55 19.13 21.19 -14.20
N PHE A 56 19.19 20.37 -15.24
CA PHE A 56 20.42 19.71 -15.66
C PHE A 56 21.48 20.77 -15.97
N THR A 57 22.67 20.61 -15.40
CA THR A 57 23.82 21.48 -15.59
C THR A 57 24.93 20.75 -16.33
N GLU A 58 25.92 21.48 -16.84
CA GLU A 58 27.11 20.86 -17.46
C GLU A 58 27.88 19.95 -16.47
N ALA A 59 27.75 20.17 -15.16
CA ALA A 59 28.36 19.31 -14.14
C ALA A 59 27.70 17.92 -14.04
N ASP A 60 26.48 17.77 -14.55
CA ASP A 60 25.74 16.51 -14.57
C ASP A 60 26.05 15.66 -15.82
N ARG A 61 26.91 16.17 -16.72
CA ARG A 61 27.29 15.49 -17.96
C ARG A 61 28.18 14.30 -17.63
N ALA A 62 27.70 13.09 -17.91
CA ALA A 62 28.51 11.88 -17.84
C ALA A 62 29.38 11.81 -19.09
N ASP A 63 30.55 12.45 -19.05
CA ASP A 63 31.55 12.29 -20.08
C ASP A 63 32.21 10.91 -19.89
N HIS A 64 31.78 9.95 -20.73
CA HIS A 64 32.48 8.69 -20.90
C HIS A 64 33.56 8.90 -21.97
N GLU A 65 34.82 9.01 -21.53
CA GLU A 65 36.00 8.84 -22.39
C GLU A 65 36.26 7.36 -22.70
#